data_AF-A0A177L552-F1
#
_entry.id   AF-A0A177L552-F1
#
_cell.length_a   1.000
_cell.length_b   1.000
_cell.length_c   1.000
_cell.angle_alpha   90.00
_cell.angle_beta   90.00
_cell.angle_gamma   90.00
#
_symmetry.space_group_name_H-M   'P 1'
#
loop_
_entity.id
_entity.type
_entity.pdbx_description
1 polymer ?
#
loop_
_entity_poly.entity_id
_entity_poly.type
_entity_poly.pdbx_seq_one_letter_code
_entity_poly.pdbx_strand_id
1 'polypeptide(L)' 'MYFVTVSSTIGNSIVESYEYKEETKDRVKELIRRGQRTVRMAEEIPMKIKVKVEIQTKKQPD' A
#
# COMPACT_ATOMS: atom_id res chain seq x y z
N MET A 1 -0.44 3.75 -6.07
CA MET A 1 -1.63 3.57 -5.22
C MET A 1 -1.37 4.23 -3.87
N TYR A 2 -2.40 4.74 -3.21
CA TYR A 2 -2.34 5.37 -1.90
C TYR A 2 -3.23 4.62 -0.92
N PHE A 3 -2.85 4.61 0.35
CA PHE A 3 -3.60 3.93 1.39
C PHE A 3 -3.80 4.85 2.59
N VAL A 4 -5.02 4.89 3.12
CA VAL A 4 -5.34 5.54 4.37
C VAL A 4 -5.67 4.47 5.40
N THR A 5 -4.89 4.42 6.48
CA THR A 5 -5.19 3.58 7.63
C THR A 5 -5.87 4.41 8.70
N VAL A 6 -7.07 4.00 9.09
CA VAL A 6 -7.86 4.63 10.16
C VAL A 6 -7.91 3.66 11.33
N SER A 7 -7.31 4.06 12.45
CA SER A 7 -7.34 3.26 13.68
C SER A 7 -8.61 3.55 14.46
N SER A 8 -9.42 2.52 14.71
CA SER A 8 -10.58 2.61 15.60
C SER A 8 -10.16 2.49 17.06
N THR A 9 -10.94 3.10 17.95
CA THR A 9 -10.76 3.02 19.41
C THR A 9 -10.87 1.59 19.96
N ILE A 10 -11.44 0.65 19.20
CA ILE A 10 -11.65 -0.75 19.59
C ILE A 10 -10.64 -1.68 18.89
N GLY A 11 -9.39 -1.23 18.73
CA GLY A 11 -8.27 -2.06 18.25
C GLY A 11 -8.29 -2.45 16.77
N ASN A 12 -9.40 -2.26 16.07
CA ASN A 12 -9.51 -2.54 14.64
C ASN A 12 -8.98 -1.37 13.80
N SER A 13 -8.24 -1.67 12.73
CA SER A 13 -7.83 -0.66 11.75
C SER A 13 -8.48 -0.95 10.41
N ILE A 14 -9.02 0.09 9.78
CA ILE A 14 -9.57 0.04 8.42
C ILE A 14 -8.52 0.58 7.49
N VAL A 15 -8.28 -0.10 6.37
CA VAL A 15 -7.39 0.38 5.30
C VAL A 15 -8.27 0.69 4.09
N GLU A 16 -8.24 1.95 3.67
CA GLU A 16 -8.90 2.44 2.46
C GLU A 16 -7.82 2.67 1.38
N SER A 17 -8.06 2.23 0.15
CA SER A 17 -7.14 2.39 -0.99
C SER A 17 -7.66 3.43 -1.99
N TYR A 18 -6.76 4.26 -2.51
CA TYR A 18 -7.05 5.35 -3.43
C TYR A 18 -6.07 5.36 -4.60
N GLU A 19 -6.55 5.74 -5.78
CA GLU A 19 -5.70 5.85 -6.96
C GLU A 19 -4.92 7.18 -6.95
N TYR A 20 -5.56 8.26 -6.51
CA TYR A 20 -5.03 9.61 -6.59
C TYR A 20 -4.63 10.18 -5.22
N LYS A 21 -3.51 10.90 -5.20
CA LYS A 21 -2.98 11.55 -3.99
C LYS A 21 -3.91 12.62 -3.43
N GLU A 22 -4.54 13.41 -4.30
CA GLU A 22 -5.42 14.50 -3.85
C GLU A 22 -6.70 13.96 -3.18
N GLU A 23 -7.30 12.90 -3.74
CA GLU A 23 -8.44 12.20 -3.14
C GLU A 23 -8.09 11.67 -1.73
N THR A 24 -6.89 11.11 -1.59
CA THR A 24 -6.37 10.62 -0.31
C THR A 24 -6.25 11.77 0.71
N LYS A 25 -5.75 12.93 0.31
CA LYS A 25 -5.62 14.11 1.19
C LYS A 25 -6.99 14.62 1.64
N ASP A 26 -7.95 14.69 0.73
CA ASP A 26 -9.30 15.17 1.06
C ASP A 26 -10.00 14.22 2.02
N ARG A 27 -9.81 12.90 1.86
CA ARG A 27 -10.27 11.91 2.83
C ARG A 27 -9.64 12.10 4.21
N VAL A 28 -8.32 12.29 4.28
CA VAL A 28 -7.62 12.51 5.56
C VAL A 28 -8.15 13.76 6.28
N LYS A 29 -8.38 14.87 5.55
CA LYS A 29 -8.97 16.09 6.11
C LYS A 29 -10.37 15.82 6.68
N GLU A 30 -11.19 15.05 5.96
CA GLU A 30 -12.53 14.67 6.40
C GLU A 30 -12.49 13.85 7.70
N LEU A 31 -11.61 12.85 7.78
CA LEU A 31 -11.45 11.99 8.96
C LEU A 31 -11.02 12.79 10.19
N ILE A 32 -10.07 13.71 10.02
CA ILE A 32 -9.62 14.61 11.10
C ILE A 32 -10.79 15.50 11.57
N ARG A 33 -11.58 16.07 10.64
CA ARG A 33 -12.78 16.87 10.97
C ARG A 33 -13.83 16.05 11.73
N ARG A 34 -13.96 14.76 11.43
CA ARG A 34 -14.85 13.82 12.14
C ARG A 34 -14.30 13.37 13.51
N GLY A 35 -13.13 13.85 13.92
CA GLY A 35 -12.55 13.57 15.23
C GLY A 35 -11.62 12.35 15.28
N GLN A 36 -11.24 11.79 14.12
CA GLN A 36 -10.24 10.73 14.09
C GLN A 36 -8.87 11.27 14.48
N ARG A 37 -8.32 10.77 15.58
CA ARG A 37 -7.04 11.25 16.14
C ARG A 37 -5.82 10.62 15.49
N THR A 38 -5.99 9.44 14.88
CA THR A 38 -4.88 8.68 14.30
C THR A 38 -5.26 8.22 12.91
N VAL A 39 -4.76 8.97 11.93
CA VAL A 39 -4.89 8.66 10.50
C VAL A 39 -3.48 8.56 9.94
N ARG A 40 -3.18 7.46 9.25
CA ARG A 40 -1.88 7.25 8.60
C ARG A 40 -2.09 7.15 7.10
N MET A 41 -1.22 7.78 6.33
CA MET A 41 -1.23 7.70 4.87
C MET A 41 0.05 6.99 4.41
N ALA A 42 -0.09 6.01 3.52
CA ALA A 42 1.01 5.32 2.87
C ALA A 42 0.87 5.45 1.35
N GLU A 43 2.00 5.48 0.66
CA GLU A 43 2.08 5.48 -0.80
C GLU A 43 2.75 4.19 -1.24
N GLU A 44 2.14 3.49 -2.18
CA GLU A 44 2.77 2.32 -2.81
C GLU A 44 3.96 2.78 -3.64
N ILE A 45 5.13 2.22 -3.33
CA ILE A 45 6.35 2.44 -4.12
C ILE A 45 6.52 1.21 -5.03
N PRO A 46 6.31 1.35 -6.35
CA PRO A 46 6.46 0.22 -7.26
C PRO A 46 7.91 -0.25 -7.27
N MET A 47 8.13 -1.52 -6.90
CA MET A 47 9.46 -2.14 -6.95
C MET A 47 9.79 -2.54 -8.38
N LYS A 48 10.91 -2.04 -8.91
CA LYS A 48 11.46 -2.52 -10.20
C LYS A 48 12.30 -3.77 -9.96
N ILE A 49 11.67 -4.94 -9.95
CA ILE A 49 12.38 -6.22 -9.90
C ILE A 49 12.73 -6.65 -11.33
N LYS A 50 14.02 -6.66 -11.69
CA LYS A 50 14.51 -7.29 -12.92
C LYS A 50 14.87 -8.75 -12.62
N VAL A 51 14.01 -9.68 -13.02
CA VAL A 51 14.30 -11.12 -12.90
C VAL A 51 15.11 -11.56 -14.12
N LYS A 52 16.35 -11.99 -13.93
CA LYS A 52 17.12 -12.75 -14.94
C LYS A 52 17.03 -14.23 -14.58
N VAL A 53 16.45 -15.01 -15.48
CA VAL A 53 16.38 -16.47 -15.35
C VAL A 53 17.51 -17.07 -16.18
N GLU A 54 18.50 -17.68 -15.53
CA GLU A 54 19.50 -18.50 -16.21
C GLU A 54 19.06 -19.97 -16.15
N ILE A 55 18.77 -20.56 -17.30
CA ILE A 55 18.43 -21.98 -17.41
C ILE A 55 19.72 -22.75 -17.67
N GLN A 56 20.21 -23.49 -16.67
CA GLN A 56 21.28 -24.45 -16.85
C GLN A 56 20.70 -25.80 -17.26
N THR A 57 20.81 -26.14 -18.54
CA THR A 57 20.55 -27.50 -19.02
C THR A 57 21.75 -28.38 -18.68
N LYS A 58 21.58 -29.30 -17.72
CA LYS A 58 22.54 -30.41 -17.56
C LYS A 58 22.32 -31.36 -18.73
N LYS A 59 23.32 -31.51 -19.60
CA LYS A 59 23.35 -32.62 -20.57
C LYS A 59 23.38 -33.93 -19.78
N GLN A 60 22.34 -34.75 -19.94
CA GLN A 60 22.37 -36.16 -19.54
C GLN A 60 23.39 -36.86 -20.45
N PRO A 61 24.36 -37.62 -19.88
CA PRO A 61 25.21 -38.48 -20.68
C PRO A 61 24.41 -39.69 -21.19
N ASP A 62 24.70 -40.07 -22.44
CA ASP A 62 24.10 -41.19 -23.18
C ASP A 62 24.27 -42.55 -22.49
#